data_AF-A0A2L2TSQ8-F1
#
_entry.id   AF-A0A2L2TSQ8-F1
#
_cell.length_a   1.000
_cell.length_b   1.000
_cell.length_c   1.000
_cell.angle_alpha   90.00
_cell.angle_beta   90.00
_cell.angle_gamma   90.00
#
_symmetry.space_group_name_H-M   'P 1'
#
loop_
_entity.id
_entity.type
_entity.pdbx_description
1 polymer ?
#
loop_
_entity_poly.entity_id
_entity_poly.type
_entity_poly.pdbx_seq_one_letter_code
_entity_poly.pdbx_strand_id
1 'polypeptide(L)'
;MKLIFVSLFSLGLAVTTPPEPVILNPIPDKAHSGCYHYTISKKDHCCLPHVCACKDGNFYLFNDESWKKTSNGCNPPWGILGKSLEDIPGYCCKRWKAPKPKLNW
;
A
#
# COMPACT_ATOMS: atom_id res chain seq x y z
N MET A 1 49.14 -38.46 -9.73
CA MET A 1 48.70 -37.06 -9.68
C MET A 1 47.20 -37.02 -9.93
N LYS A 2 46.42 -36.44 -9.01
CA LYS A 2 44.95 -36.38 -9.10
C LYS A 2 44.56 -34.92 -9.34
N LEU A 3 44.08 -34.61 -10.54
CA LEU A 3 43.69 -33.26 -10.96
C LEU A 3 42.32 -32.94 -10.35
N ILE A 4 42.26 -31.94 -9.48
CA ILE A 4 41.01 -31.45 -8.90
C ILE A 4 40.51 -30.31 -9.80
N PHE A 5 39.39 -30.54 -10.49
CA PHE A 5 38.67 -29.49 -11.22
C PHE A 5 37.85 -28.67 -10.22
N VAL A 6 38.21 -27.39 -10.05
CA VAL A 6 37.41 -26.43 -9.28
C VAL A 6 36.38 -25.82 -10.23
N SER A 7 35.10 -26.16 -10.02
CA SER A 7 33.96 -25.58 -10.75
C SER A 7 33.63 -24.20 -10.18
N LEU A 8 33.76 -23.16 -11.01
CA LEU A 8 33.33 -21.78 -10.70
C LEU A 8 31.81 -21.68 -10.87
N PHE A 9 31.07 -21.65 -9.75
CA PHE A 9 29.66 -21.29 -9.75
C PHE A 9 29.51 -19.78 -10.04
N SER A 10 28.94 -19.45 -11.20
CA SER A 10 28.54 -18.08 -11.53
C SER A 10 27.31 -17.70 -10.70
N LEU A 11 27.44 -16.68 -9.84
CA LEU A 11 26.30 -16.05 -9.17
C LEU A 11 25.49 -15.26 -10.20
N GLY A 12 24.39 -15.82 -10.68
CA GLY A 12 23.37 -15.07 -11.42
C GLY A 12 22.68 -14.09 -10.49
N LEU A 13 22.77 -12.79 -10.79
CA LEU A 13 21.97 -11.75 -10.16
C LEU A 13 20.49 -11.97 -10.51
N ALA A 14 19.74 -12.58 -9.59
CA ALA A 14 18.29 -12.63 -9.68
C ALA A 14 17.74 -11.21 -9.52
N VAL A 15 17.26 -10.62 -10.61
CA VAL A 15 16.48 -9.38 -10.57
C VAL A 15 15.13 -9.73 -9.96
N THR A 16 14.99 -9.54 -8.65
CA THR A 16 13.72 -9.71 -7.96
C THR A 16 12.82 -8.55 -8.34
N THR A 17 11.85 -8.80 -9.23
CA THR A 17 10.78 -7.83 -9.48
C THR A 17 10.07 -7.56 -8.15
N PRO A 18 9.83 -6.28 -7.79
CA PRO A 18 9.05 -5.92 -6.62
C PRO A 18 7.77 -6.75 -6.49
N PRO A 19 7.49 -7.40 -5.34
CA PRO A 19 6.16 -7.97 -5.12
C PRO A 19 5.11 -6.88 -5.29
N GLU A 20 4.06 -7.21 -6.03
CA GLU A 20 2.96 -6.31 -6.33
C GLU A 20 2.30 -5.84 -5.01
N PRO A 21 2.02 -4.54 -4.85
CA PRO A 21 1.34 -4.02 -3.67
C PRO A 21 -0.01 -4.71 -3.46
N VAL A 22 -0.27 -5.14 -2.23
CA VAL A 22 -1.57 -5.71 -1.86
C VAL A 22 -2.57 -4.56 -1.72
N ILE A 23 -3.33 -4.30 -2.78
CA ILE A 23 -4.52 -3.45 -2.70
C ILE A 23 -5.59 -4.27 -1.98
N LEU A 24 -5.90 -3.93 -0.74
CA LEU A 24 -7.06 -4.51 -0.07
C LEU A 24 -8.31 -4.05 -0.82
N ASN A 25 -8.99 -5.00 -1.46
CA ASN A 25 -10.30 -4.77 -2.04
C ASN A 25 -11.25 -4.22 -0.94
N PRO A 26 -12.23 -3.37 -1.29
CA PRO A 26 -13.21 -2.90 -0.33
C PRO A 26 -13.80 -4.10 0.41
N ILE A 27 -13.71 -4.08 1.75
CA ILE A 27 -14.38 -5.09 2.56
C ILE A 27 -15.88 -4.93 2.25
N PRO A 28 -16.52 -5.92 1.63
CA PRO A 28 -17.74 -5.74 0.84
C PRO A 28 -18.96 -5.28 1.64
N ASP A 29 -18.92 -5.32 2.97
CA ASP A 29 -20.16 -5.23 3.74
C ASP A 29 -20.52 -3.84 4.31
N LYS A 30 -19.62 -2.83 4.31
CA LYS A 30 -19.92 -1.55 5.01
C LYS A 30 -19.23 -0.31 4.44
N ALA A 31 -19.32 -0.03 3.14
CA ALA A 31 -18.76 1.19 2.54
C ALA A 31 -19.81 2.31 2.36
N HIS A 32 -20.67 2.59 3.35
CA HIS A 32 -21.61 3.73 3.30
C HIS A 32 -20.88 5.06 3.04
N SER A 33 -19.65 5.18 3.52
CA SER A 33 -18.81 6.37 3.41
C SER A 33 -18.17 6.57 2.03
N GLY A 34 -18.26 5.62 1.09
CA GLY A 34 -17.55 5.79 -0.16
C GLY A 34 -16.04 5.55 -0.06
N CYS A 35 -15.54 4.85 0.98
CA CYS A 35 -14.11 4.73 1.28
C CYS A 35 -13.67 3.30 1.65
N TYR A 36 -12.41 2.97 1.36
CA TYR A 36 -11.80 1.67 1.72
C TYR A 36 -10.34 1.82 2.18
N HIS A 37 -9.81 0.76 2.79
CA HIS A 37 -8.46 0.76 3.35
C HIS A 37 -7.42 0.70 2.23
N TYR A 38 -6.52 1.66 2.20
CA TYR A 38 -5.41 1.71 1.27
C TYR A 38 -4.09 1.55 2.04
N THR A 39 -3.47 0.39 1.89
CA THR A 39 -2.21 0.04 2.56
C THR A 39 -1.19 -0.44 1.53
N ILE A 40 0.09 -0.22 1.84
CA ILE A 40 1.20 -0.61 0.98
C ILE A 40 2.17 -1.47 1.79
N SER A 41 2.37 -2.72 1.36
CA SER A 41 3.21 -3.69 2.08
C SER A 41 4.72 -3.43 1.97
N LYS A 42 5.18 -2.49 1.13
CA LYS A 42 6.61 -2.18 0.97
C LYS A 42 7.09 -1.12 1.96
N LYS A 43 7.25 -1.51 3.23
CA LYS A 43 7.82 -0.65 4.28
C LYS A 43 9.21 -0.10 3.96
N ASP A 44 10.04 -0.85 3.24
CA ASP A 44 11.46 -0.49 3.08
C ASP A 44 11.71 0.62 2.03
N HIS A 45 10.71 0.98 1.23
CA HIS A 45 10.83 2.00 0.18
C HIS A 45 9.69 3.02 0.17
N CYS A 46 8.70 2.86 1.05
CA CYS A 46 7.50 3.68 1.05
C CYS A 46 6.93 3.74 2.46
N CYS A 47 6.82 4.95 3.01
CA CYS A 47 6.32 5.22 4.35
C CYS A 47 4.90 5.80 4.29
N LEU A 48 4.04 5.16 3.51
CA LEU A 48 2.63 5.50 3.54
C LEU A 48 1.99 4.92 4.81
N PRO A 49 1.36 5.75 5.65
CA PRO A 49 0.60 5.26 6.79
C PRO A 49 -0.64 4.49 6.32
N HIS A 50 -1.37 3.91 7.27
CA HIS A 50 -2.70 3.37 6.97
C HIS A 50 -3.61 4.54 6.59
N VAL A 51 -4.12 4.56 5.36
CA VAL A 51 -4.98 5.63 4.85
C VAL A 51 -6.24 5.05 4.22
N CYS A 52 -7.24 5.90 4.05
CA CYS A 52 -8.48 5.57 3.36
C CYS A 52 -8.48 6.19 1.98
N ALA A 53 -8.79 5.41 0.94
CA ALA A 53 -9.04 5.94 -0.41
C ALA A 53 -10.55 5.96 -0.67
N CYS A 54 -11.06 7.08 -1.20
CA CYS A 54 -12.50 7.31 -1.34
C CYS A 54 -12.92 7.61 -2.79
N LYS A 55 -14.21 7.42 -3.12
CA LYS A 55 -14.79 7.62 -4.47
C LYS A 55 -14.59 9.02 -5.03
N ASP A 56 -14.47 10.02 -4.15
CA ASP A 56 -14.19 11.41 -4.53
C ASP A 56 -12.74 11.64 -5.01
N GLY A 57 -11.90 10.61 -4.96
CA GLY A 57 -10.50 10.64 -5.37
C GLY A 57 -9.56 11.19 -4.29
N ASN A 58 -10.06 11.49 -3.10
CA ASN A 58 -9.23 11.96 -2.00
C ASN A 58 -8.73 10.80 -1.13
N PHE A 59 -7.62 11.05 -0.44
CA PHE A 59 -7.10 10.23 0.64
C PHE A 59 -7.47 10.85 1.98
N TYR A 60 -7.90 10.02 2.92
CA TYR A 60 -8.31 10.43 4.25
C TYR A 60 -7.55 9.66 5.33
N LEU A 61 -7.46 10.27 6.50
CA LEU A 61 -6.87 9.65 7.67
C LEU A 61 -7.73 8.48 8.14
N PHE A 62 -7.06 7.36 8.44
CA PHE A 62 -7.70 6.19 9.00
C PHE A 62 -8.28 6.48 10.40
N ASN A 63 -9.55 6.15 10.61
CA ASN A 63 -10.24 6.35 11.87
C ASN A 63 -10.08 5.14 12.81
N ASP A 64 -9.08 5.20 13.68
CA ASP A 64 -8.82 4.13 14.66
C ASP A 64 -9.98 3.91 15.64
N GLU A 65 -10.76 4.95 15.94
CA GLU A 65 -11.95 4.80 16.79
C GLU A 65 -13.06 4.01 16.10
N SER A 66 -13.31 4.28 14.81
CA SER A 66 -14.28 3.49 14.05
C SER A 66 -13.77 2.05 13.87
N TRP A 67 -12.47 1.86 13.66
CA TRP A 67 -11.87 0.52 13.63
C TRP A 67 -12.12 -0.26 14.92
N LYS A 68 -11.90 0.34 16.09
CA LYS A 68 -12.15 -0.32 17.39
C LYS A 68 -13.62 -0.70 17.59
N LYS A 69 -14.56 0.07 17.03
CA LYS A 69 -16.01 -0.14 17.20
C LYS A 69 -16.62 -1.06 16.16
N THR A 70 -16.15 -1.00 14.92
CA THR A 70 -16.84 -1.60 13.76
C THR A 70 -15.93 -2.49 12.91
N SER A 71 -14.64 -2.55 13.23
CA SER A 71 -13.60 -3.12 12.37
C SER A 71 -13.59 -2.49 10.97
N ASN A 72 -13.95 -1.20 10.87
CA ASN A 72 -13.84 -0.42 9.64
C ASN A 72 -13.44 1.03 9.90
N GLY A 73 -12.13 1.31 9.88
CA GLY A 73 -11.59 2.67 10.07
C GLY A 73 -11.79 3.62 8.89
N CYS A 74 -12.39 3.17 7.78
CA CYS A 74 -12.75 4.04 6.66
C CYS A 74 -14.26 4.29 6.58
N ASN A 75 -15.02 3.94 7.61
CA ASN A 75 -16.46 4.20 7.68
C ASN A 75 -16.88 4.73 9.06
N PRO A 76 -16.98 6.06 9.25
CA PRO A 76 -16.40 7.10 8.40
C PRO A 76 -14.88 7.21 8.62
N PRO A 77 -14.11 7.68 7.63
CA PRO A 77 -12.72 8.07 7.87
C PRO A 77 -12.65 9.36 8.70
N TRP A 78 -11.44 9.79 9.05
CA TRP A 78 -11.18 11.12 9.62
C TRP A 78 -10.92 12.16 8.51
N GLY A 79 -10.16 13.22 8.80
CA GLY A 79 -9.93 14.33 7.88
C GLY A 79 -9.16 13.97 6.61
N ILE A 80 -9.23 14.86 5.62
CA ILE A 80 -8.53 14.76 4.33
C ILE A 80 -7.03 14.86 4.54
N LEU A 81 -6.28 13.97 3.89
CA LEU A 81 -4.81 14.01 3.79
C LEU A 81 -4.35 14.63 2.47
N GLY A 82 -5.07 14.42 1.37
CA GLY A 82 -4.70 14.98 0.07
C GLY A 82 -5.45 14.38 -1.11
N LYS A 83 -5.13 14.85 -2.32
CA LYS A 83 -5.71 14.37 -3.60
C LYS A 83 -4.84 13.33 -4.28
N SER A 84 -3.60 13.21 -3.83
CA SER A 84 -2.60 12.26 -4.29
C SER A 84 -1.83 11.69 -3.10
N LEU A 85 -1.10 10.60 -3.31
CA LEU A 85 -0.28 10.02 -2.25
C LEU A 85 0.91 10.92 -1.90
N GLU A 86 1.38 11.67 -2.89
CA GLU A 86 2.44 12.66 -2.78
C GLU A 86 2.07 13.82 -1.84
N ASP A 87 0.77 14.12 -1.71
CA ASP A 87 0.27 15.16 -0.82
C ASP A 87 0.28 14.72 0.65
N ILE A 88 0.39 13.42 0.93
CA ILE A 88 0.28 12.87 2.28
C ILE A 88 1.50 13.30 3.11
N PRO A 89 1.30 13.91 4.29
CA PRO A 89 2.40 14.25 5.18
C PRO A 89 3.31 13.06 5.47
N GLY A 90 4.61 13.24 5.26
CA GLY A 90 5.61 12.19 5.46
C GLY A 90 5.80 11.26 4.27
N TYR A 91 5.19 11.49 3.10
CA TYR A 91 5.39 10.67 1.91
C TYR A 91 6.87 10.52 1.53
N CYS A 92 7.35 9.27 1.44
CA CYS A 92 8.73 8.95 1.05
C CYS A 92 8.85 7.87 -0.04
N CYS A 93 7.79 7.60 -0.79
CA CYS A 93 7.76 6.54 -1.80
C CYS A 93 8.47 6.94 -3.11
N LYS A 94 9.67 7.53 -2.99
CA LYS A 94 10.44 8.05 -4.12
C LYS A 94 10.89 6.89 -5.02
N ARG A 95 10.62 7.01 -6.33
CA ARG A 95 10.90 6.00 -7.38
C ARG A 95 10.04 4.74 -7.38
N TRP A 96 9.04 4.67 -6.50
CA TRP A 96 8.06 3.60 -6.53
C TRP A 96 6.70 4.17 -6.95
N LYS A 97 6.10 3.61 -8.01
CA LYS A 97 4.76 4.00 -8.42
C LYS A 97 3.76 3.19 -7.63
N ALA A 98 3.11 3.85 -6.68
CA ALA A 98 2.02 3.26 -5.95
C ALA A 98 0.86 2.89 -6.89
N PRO A 99 0.14 1.80 -6.62
CA PRO A 99 -0.99 1.40 -7.42
C PRO A 99 -2.10 2.43 -7.25
N LYS A 100 -2.75 2.81 -8.34
CA LYS A 100 -3.89 3.74 -8.24
C LYS A 100 -5.03 3.08 -7.47
N PRO A 101 -5.71 3.83 -6.57
CA PRO A 101 -6.93 3.36 -5.96
C PRO A 101 -7.96 2.95 -7.01
N LYS A 102 -8.69 1.86 -6.76
CA LYS A 102 -9.84 1.49 -7.59
C LYS A 102 -11.04 2.32 -7.13
N LEU A 103 -11.46 3.27 -7.96
CA LEU A 103 -12.58 4.17 -7.66
C LEU A 103 -13.89 3.73 -8.32
N ASN A 104 -13.85 2.67 -9.13
CA ASN A 104 -14.98 2.11 -9.86
C ASN A 104 -15.61 0.95 -9.07
N TRP A 105 -16.45 1.27 -8.10
CA TRP A 105 -17.16 0.27 -7.29
C TRP A 105 -18.55 0.76 -6.90
#